data_AF-A0A7L1WD01-F1
#
_entry.id   AF-A0A7L1WD01-F1
#
_cell.length_a   1.000
_cell.length_b   1.000
_cell.length_c   1.000
_cell.angle_alpha   90.00
_cell.angle_beta   90.00
_cell.angle_gamma   90.00
#
_symmetry.space_group_name_H-M   'P 1'
#
loop_
_entity.id
_entity.type
_entity.pdbx_description
1 polymer ?
#
loop_
_entity_poly.entity_id
_entity_poly.type
_entity_poly.pdbx_seq_one_letter_code
_entity_poly.pdbx_strand_id
1 'polypeptide(L)'
;VLVLFLSLLGLAAAGKLLVVPVDGSHWLSMREVVDILGQRGHEVVVVAPEVSLHIKPSKNFVMKMYSVPYTQEEMEKVFKAFFHVSFEEGSFIERFLRVYRGMKRITNLEVTSCEQLLQNKELMRYLEESKFDAVLTDPFLPCGAILAEHLSLPSVYFLRGIPCGLDFEATQCPNPPSYVPRILTHLTDHMTFLQRVKNLLHDIPSVFLCDFAFEPYSKLASEFLQREVTVLDLLRKGSVWLLRLEFVLDYPRPLMPNIIPIGGVNCAHK
;
A
#
# COMPACT_ATOMS: atom_id res chain seq x y z
N VAL A 1 13.81 42.33 -9.75
CA VAL A 1 14.18 41.26 -8.80
C VAL A 1 12.95 40.54 -8.25
N LEU A 2 11.98 41.23 -7.63
CA LEU A 2 10.74 40.59 -7.13
C LEU A 2 9.92 39.88 -8.22
N VAL A 3 9.81 40.46 -9.41
CA VAL A 3 9.09 39.87 -10.56
C VAL A 3 9.79 38.61 -11.11
N LEU A 4 11.13 38.55 -11.02
CA LEU A 4 11.93 37.37 -11.38
C LEU A 4 11.75 36.22 -10.38
N PHE A 5 11.61 36.54 -9.09
CA PHE A 5 11.23 35.56 -8.06
C PHE A 5 9.77 35.12 -8.19
N LEU A 6 8.85 36.01 -8.59
CA LEU A 6 7.45 35.65 -8.89
C LEU A 6 7.30 34.80 -10.15
N SER A 7 8.17 34.96 -11.16
CA SER A 7 8.23 34.04 -12.31
C SER A 7 8.84 32.67 -11.96
N LEU A 8 9.62 32.58 -10.90
CA LEU A 8 10.13 31.31 -10.34
C LEU A 8 9.12 30.63 -9.40
N LEU A 9 8.14 31.38 -8.89
CA LEU A 9 7.02 30.86 -8.08
C LEU A 9 5.92 30.20 -8.95
N GLY A 10 6.04 30.26 -10.29
CA GLY A 10 4.96 29.98 -11.25
C GLY A 10 5.04 28.67 -12.04
N LEU A 11 6.02 27.80 -11.82
CA LEU A 11 6.01 26.43 -12.34
C LEU A 11 6.52 25.52 -11.22
N ALA A 12 5.61 24.90 -10.47
CA ALA A 12 5.98 23.69 -9.75
C ALA A 12 6.51 22.72 -10.82
N ALA A 13 7.81 22.43 -10.79
CA ALA A 13 8.40 21.50 -11.74
C ALA A 13 7.66 20.17 -11.57
N ALA A 14 7.05 19.70 -12.64
CA ALA A 14 6.35 18.43 -12.62
C ALA A 14 7.38 17.31 -12.49
N GLY A 15 7.35 16.59 -11.38
CA GLY A 15 8.26 15.47 -11.12
C GLY A 15 7.89 14.22 -11.92
N LYS A 16 8.87 13.33 -12.07
CA LYS A 16 8.76 12.01 -12.68
C LYS A 16 8.54 10.95 -11.60
N LEU A 17 7.39 10.30 -11.61
CA LEU A 17 6.96 9.36 -10.57
C LEU A 17 6.94 7.92 -11.09
N LEU A 18 7.57 7.02 -10.33
CA LEU A 18 7.38 5.59 -10.49
C LEU A 18 6.18 5.16 -9.63
N VAL A 19 5.20 4.51 -10.24
CA VAL A 19 4.02 4.00 -9.54
C VAL A 19 4.07 2.48 -9.53
N VAL A 20 4.06 1.90 -8.33
CA VAL A 20 4.00 0.45 -8.10
C VAL A 20 2.69 0.18 -7.34
N PRO A 21 1.59 -0.10 -8.04
CA PRO A 21 0.28 -0.23 -7.42
C PRO A 21 0.07 -1.61 -6.81
N VAL A 22 -0.95 -1.70 -5.95
CA VAL A 22 -1.60 -2.96 -5.59
C VAL A 22 -2.92 -3.04 -6.35
N ASP A 23 -3.19 -4.17 -7.00
CA ASP A 23 -4.38 -4.35 -7.83
C ASP A 23 -5.68 -4.43 -6.98
N GLY A 24 -6.82 -4.60 -7.64
CA GLY A 24 -8.12 -4.66 -6.98
C GLY A 24 -8.59 -3.26 -6.52
N SER A 25 -9.20 -3.20 -5.33
CA SER A 25 -9.78 -1.96 -4.79
C SER A 25 -8.74 -0.90 -4.43
N HIS A 26 -7.49 -1.31 -4.19
CA HIS A 26 -6.37 -0.42 -3.92
C HIS A 26 -6.04 0.42 -5.16
N TRP A 27 -5.88 -0.23 -6.32
CA TRP A 27 -5.66 0.43 -7.59
C TRP A 27 -6.81 1.35 -7.98
N LEU A 28 -8.07 0.93 -7.81
CA LEU A 28 -9.22 1.77 -8.15
C LEU A 28 -9.20 3.13 -7.43
N SER A 29 -8.69 3.15 -6.19
CA SER A 29 -8.54 4.40 -5.42
C SER A 29 -7.31 5.21 -5.85
N MET A 30 -6.20 4.53 -6.14
CA MET A 30 -4.94 5.15 -6.54
C MET A 30 -5.00 5.72 -7.96
N ARG A 31 -5.73 5.08 -8.87
CA ARG A 31 -5.80 5.42 -10.29
C ARG A 31 -6.23 6.86 -10.51
N GLU A 32 -7.24 7.34 -9.79
CA GLU A 32 -7.73 8.72 -9.92
C GLU A 32 -6.63 9.73 -9.56
N VAL A 33 -5.84 9.45 -8.52
CA VAL A 33 -4.68 10.28 -8.15
C VAL A 33 -3.61 10.23 -9.23
N VAL A 34 -3.32 9.04 -9.76
CA VAL A 34 -2.32 8.84 -10.83
C VAL A 34 -2.73 9.59 -12.11
N ASP A 35 -4.00 9.52 -12.50
CA ASP A 35 -4.52 10.24 -13.67
C ASP A 35 -4.46 11.76 -13.47
N ILE A 36 -4.80 12.27 -12.28
CA ILE A 36 -4.70 13.70 -11.95
C ILE A 36 -3.24 14.17 -11.96
N LEU A 37 -2.29 13.37 -11.46
CA LEU A 37 -0.87 13.68 -11.51
C LEU A 37 -0.40 13.84 -12.96
N GLY A 38 -0.75 12.91 -13.83
CA GLY A 38 -0.45 13.00 -15.27
C GLY A 38 -1.07 14.23 -15.92
N GLN A 39 -2.33 14.55 -15.62
CA GLN A 39 -3.01 15.76 -16.13
C GLN A 39 -2.38 17.07 -15.63
N ARG A 40 -1.76 17.04 -14.44
CA ARG A 40 -1.01 18.18 -13.88
C ARG A 40 0.44 18.27 -14.39
N GLY A 41 0.80 17.43 -15.35
CA GLY A 41 2.08 17.49 -16.07
C GLY A 41 3.16 16.57 -15.52
N HIS A 42 2.90 15.77 -14.48
CA HIS A 42 3.88 14.81 -13.96
C HIS A 42 4.14 13.71 -14.99
N GLU A 43 5.39 13.31 -15.15
CA GLU A 43 5.73 12.12 -15.94
C GLU A 43 5.48 10.88 -15.06
N VAL A 44 4.37 10.19 -15.29
CA VAL A 44 4.00 9.03 -14.47
C VAL A 44 4.26 7.74 -15.22
N VAL A 45 5.04 6.84 -14.62
CA VAL A 45 5.28 5.49 -15.12
C VAL A 45 4.69 4.48 -14.14
N VAL A 46 3.66 3.75 -14.56
CA VAL A 46 3.06 2.65 -13.79
C VAL A 46 3.70 1.34 -14.19
N VAL A 47 4.21 0.58 -13.21
CA VAL A 47 4.73 -0.78 -13.41
C VAL A 47 3.74 -1.78 -12.85
N ALA A 48 3.28 -2.72 -13.67
CA ALA A 48 2.27 -3.71 -13.26
C ALA A 48 2.45 -5.04 -14.01
N PRO A 49 1.95 -6.17 -13.49
CA PRO A 49 1.95 -7.43 -14.22
C PRO A 49 1.04 -7.35 -15.45
N GLU A 50 1.33 -8.14 -16.49
CA GLU A 50 0.48 -8.24 -17.69
C GLU A 50 -0.91 -8.86 -17.38
N VAL A 51 -0.98 -9.68 -16.33
CA VAL A 51 -2.21 -10.25 -15.78
C VAL A 51 -2.64 -9.41 -14.58
N SER A 52 -3.81 -8.76 -14.69
CA SER A 52 -4.29 -7.79 -13.70
C SER A 52 -5.83 -7.74 -13.67
N LEU A 53 -6.41 -7.52 -12.49
CA LEU A 53 -7.85 -7.38 -12.29
C LEU A 53 -8.34 -6.06 -12.90
N HIS A 54 -7.71 -4.95 -12.53
CA HIS A 54 -8.23 -3.61 -12.85
C HIS A 54 -7.18 -2.65 -13.41
N ILE A 55 -5.90 -3.02 -13.43
CA ILE A 55 -4.84 -2.15 -13.94
C ILE A 55 -4.80 -2.24 -15.47
N LYS A 56 -5.17 -1.15 -16.16
CA LYS A 56 -5.22 -1.07 -17.62
C LYS A 56 -4.48 0.19 -18.11
N PRO A 57 -3.98 0.20 -19.36
CA PRO A 57 -3.34 1.37 -19.94
C PRO A 57 -4.25 2.60 -19.95
N SER A 58 -3.68 3.78 -19.75
CA SER A 58 -4.34 5.09 -19.83
C SER A 58 -3.48 6.03 -20.68
N LYS A 59 -4.08 7.12 -21.16
CA LYS A 59 -3.36 8.19 -21.86
C LYS A 59 -2.58 9.12 -20.92
N ASN A 60 -2.88 9.10 -19.62
CA ASN A 60 -2.30 10.03 -18.64
C ASN A 60 -1.02 9.49 -17.97
N PHE A 61 -0.65 8.23 -18.22
CA PHE A 61 0.58 7.63 -17.68
C PHE A 61 1.14 6.60 -18.66
N VAL A 62 2.46 6.39 -18.59
CA VAL A 62 3.13 5.32 -19.31
C VAL A 62 3.01 4.04 -18.50
N MET A 63 2.63 2.94 -19.15
CA MET A 63 2.54 1.63 -18.50
C MET A 63 3.70 0.73 -18.95
N LYS A 64 4.40 0.14 -17.98
CA LYS A 64 5.42 -0.90 -18.19
C LYS A 64 4.91 -2.20 -17.59
N MET A 65 4.84 -3.23 -18.42
CA MET A 65 4.33 -4.54 -18.02
C MET A 65 5.44 -5.57 -17.90
N TYR A 66 5.27 -6.53 -17.01
CA TYR A 66 6.14 -7.70 -16.87
C TYR A 66 5.29 -8.98 -16.83
N SER A 67 5.87 -10.07 -17.31
CA SER A 67 5.19 -11.37 -17.36
C SER A 67 5.16 -12.04 -15.99
N VAL A 68 4.12 -12.84 -15.77
CA VAL A 68 3.89 -13.57 -14.51
C VAL A 68 3.52 -15.03 -14.78
N PRO A 69 3.88 -15.97 -13.89
CA PRO A 69 3.69 -17.40 -14.12
C PRO A 69 2.28 -17.87 -13.69
N TYR A 70 1.26 -17.07 -13.96
CA TYR A 70 -0.13 -17.39 -13.66
C TYR A 70 -1.06 -16.74 -14.67
N THR A 71 -2.22 -17.35 -14.86
CA THR A 71 -3.27 -16.88 -15.78
C THR A 71 -4.25 -15.94 -15.08
N GLN A 72 -5.02 -15.20 -15.88
CA GLN A 72 -6.13 -14.36 -15.40
C GLN A 72 -7.14 -15.18 -14.58
N GLU A 73 -7.47 -16.40 -15.03
CA GLU A 73 -8.44 -17.29 -14.36
C GLU A 73 -7.95 -17.74 -12.98
N GLU A 74 -6.66 -18.04 -12.85
CA GLU A 74 -6.05 -18.42 -11.58
C GLU A 74 -6.07 -17.26 -10.58
N MET A 75 -5.68 -16.06 -11.01
CA MET A 75 -5.75 -14.86 -10.18
C MET A 75 -7.19 -14.58 -9.73
N GLU A 76 -8.15 -14.55 -10.66
CA GLU A 76 -9.56 -14.32 -10.33
C GLU A 76 -10.12 -15.35 -9.35
N LYS A 77 -9.73 -16.63 -9.51
CA LYS A 77 -10.12 -17.71 -8.58
C LYS A 77 -9.58 -17.47 -7.16
N VAL A 78 -8.32 -17.04 -7.02
CA VAL A 78 -7.69 -16.73 -5.73
C VAL A 78 -8.43 -15.56 -5.06
N PHE A 79 -8.65 -14.46 -5.79
CA PHE A 79 -9.35 -13.29 -5.28
C PHE A 79 -10.81 -13.62 -4.90
N LYS A 80 -11.55 -14.30 -5.77
CA LYS A 80 -12.94 -14.70 -5.49
C LYS A 80 -13.05 -15.60 -4.26
N ALA A 81 -12.14 -16.54 -4.10
CA ALA A 81 -12.09 -17.40 -2.91
C ALA A 81 -11.81 -16.59 -1.63
N PHE A 82 -10.90 -15.62 -1.68
CA PHE A 82 -10.62 -14.73 -0.56
C PHE A 82 -11.82 -13.87 -0.17
N PHE A 83 -12.50 -13.27 -1.16
CA PHE A 83 -13.72 -12.49 -0.92
C PHE A 83 -14.82 -13.35 -0.31
N HIS A 84 -15.11 -14.52 -0.88
CA HIS A 84 -16.14 -15.41 -0.36
C HIS A 84 -15.90 -15.76 1.12
N VAL A 85 -14.68 -16.18 1.44
CA VAL A 85 -14.26 -16.53 2.81
C VAL A 85 -14.37 -15.34 3.78
N SER A 86 -14.13 -14.12 3.31
CA SER A 86 -14.14 -12.92 4.16
C SER A 86 -15.53 -12.54 4.66
N PHE A 87 -16.59 -12.98 3.97
CA PHE A 87 -17.99 -12.71 4.32
C PHE A 87 -18.73 -13.93 4.89
N GLU A 88 -18.09 -15.10 4.97
CA GLU A 88 -18.69 -16.28 5.57
C GLU A 88 -18.83 -16.12 7.10
N GLU A 89 -20.01 -16.47 7.60
CA GLU A 89 -20.27 -16.57 9.04
C GLU A 89 -19.61 -17.83 9.66
N GLY A 90 -19.45 -17.82 10.97
CA GLY A 90 -18.91 -18.93 11.75
C GLY A 90 -18.30 -18.47 13.06
N SER A 91 -17.74 -19.41 13.82
CA SER A 91 -17.03 -19.07 15.06
C SER A 91 -15.80 -18.21 14.78
N PHE A 92 -15.31 -17.48 15.80
CA PHE A 92 -14.12 -16.64 15.69
C PHE A 92 -12.91 -17.41 15.14
N ILE A 93 -12.67 -18.62 15.66
CA ILE A 93 -11.52 -19.46 15.27
C ILE A 93 -11.65 -19.92 13.82
N GLU A 94 -12.83 -20.40 13.40
CA GLU A 94 -13.05 -20.83 12.02
C GLU A 94 -12.89 -19.69 11.03
N ARG A 95 -13.43 -18.51 11.37
CA ARG A 95 -13.27 -17.30 10.56
C ARG A 95 -11.80 -16.90 10.46
N PHE A 96 -11.08 -16.87 11.58
CA PHE A 96 -9.65 -16.59 11.61
C PHE A 96 -8.85 -17.55 10.72
N LEU A 97 -9.06 -18.86 10.84
CA LEU A 97 -8.35 -19.87 10.05
C LEU A 97 -8.67 -19.82 8.56
N ARG A 98 -9.91 -19.47 8.18
CA ARG A 98 -10.29 -19.29 6.78
C ARG A 98 -9.66 -18.04 6.19
N VAL A 99 -9.77 -16.89 6.87
CA VAL A 99 -9.14 -15.63 6.45
C VAL A 99 -7.63 -15.80 6.33
N TYR A 100 -6.99 -16.45 7.30
CA TYR A 100 -5.56 -16.78 7.26
C TYR A 100 -5.17 -17.56 5.99
N ARG A 101 -5.89 -18.65 5.67
CA ARG A 101 -5.63 -19.43 4.44
C ARG A 101 -5.88 -18.63 3.17
N GLY A 102 -6.88 -17.75 3.18
CA GLY A 102 -7.18 -16.86 2.07
C GLY A 102 -6.06 -15.83 1.85
N MET A 103 -5.65 -15.13 2.90
CA MET A 103 -4.54 -14.16 2.85
C MET A 103 -3.25 -14.83 2.38
N LYS A 104 -2.93 -16.04 2.89
CA LYS A 104 -1.77 -16.83 2.42
C LYS A 104 -1.72 -17.01 0.91
N ARG A 105 -2.86 -17.31 0.27
CA ARG A 105 -2.92 -17.53 -1.17
C ARG A 105 -2.71 -16.22 -1.95
N ILE A 106 -3.31 -15.12 -1.48
CA ILE A 106 -3.13 -13.79 -2.07
C ILE A 106 -1.67 -13.35 -1.92
N THR A 107 -1.11 -13.39 -0.71
CA THR A 107 0.29 -13.05 -0.44
C THR A 107 1.24 -13.87 -1.31
N ASN A 108 1.05 -15.18 -1.44
CA ASN A 108 1.91 -16.00 -2.29
C ASN A 108 1.87 -15.56 -3.77
N LEU A 109 0.68 -15.32 -4.31
CA LEU A 109 0.51 -14.85 -5.70
C LEU A 109 1.23 -13.52 -5.94
N GLU A 110 1.06 -12.59 -4.99
CA GLU A 110 1.63 -11.24 -5.06
C GLU A 110 3.14 -11.21 -4.84
N VAL A 111 3.67 -12.09 -3.97
CA VAL A 111 5.12 -12.29 -3.80
C VAL A 111 5.73 -12.84 -5.07
N THR A 112 5.10 -13.85 -5.70
CA THR A 112 5.56 -14.37 -7.00
C THR A 112 5.54 -13.28 -8.07
N SER A 113 4.49 -12.44 -8.12
CA SER A 113 4.43 -11.28 -9.02
C SER A 113 5.61 -10.32 -8.77
N CYS A 114 5.86 -9.96 -7.51
CA CYS A 114 6.97 -9.09 -7.14
C CYS A 114 8.34 -9.68 -7.52
N GLU A 115 8.53 -10.98 -7.28
CA GLU A 115 9.75 -11.68 -7.67
C GLU A 115 10.01 -11.57 -9.18
N GLN A 116 8.99 -11.75 -10.03
CA GLN A 116 9.14 -11.59 -11.48
C GLN A 116 9.51 -10.17 -11.88
N LEU A 117 8.96 -9.16 -11.21
CA LEU A 117 9.35 -7.77 -11.42
C LEU A 117 10.82 -7.54 -11.07
N LEU A 118 11.25 -7.96 -9.87
CA LEU A 118 12.62 -7.76 -9.39
C LEU A 118 13.66 -8.53 -10.21
N GLN A 119 13.30 -9.69 -10.77
CA GLN A 119 14.18 -10.50 -11.63
C GLN A 119 14.19 -10.04 -13.09
N ASN A 120 13.28 -9.15 -13.51
CA ASN A 120 13.22 -8.65 -14.87
C ASN A 120 14.35 -7.63 -15.14
N LYS A 121 15.49 -8.13 -15.63
CA LYS A 121 16.70 -7.33 -15.89
C LYS A 121 16.49 -6.16 -16.84
N GLU A 122 15.66 -6.34 -17.88
CA GLU A 122 15.41 -5.28 -18.85
C GLU A 122 14.62 -4.13 -18.21
N LEU A 123 13.55 -4.48 -17.48
CA LEU A 123 12.73 -3.51 -16.78
C LEU A 123 13.50 -2.84 -15.65
N MET A 124 14.26 -3.59 -14.85
CA MET A 124 15.10 -3.04 -13.79
C MET A 124 16.12 -2.03 -14.32
N ARG A 125 16.81 -2.35 -15.42
CA ARG A 125 17.72 -1.39 -16.07
C ARG A 125 16.98 -0.13 -16.53
N TYR A 126 15.80 -0.28 -17.16
CA TYR A 126 14.98 0.88 -17.53
C TYR A 126 14.63 1.73 -16.31
N LEU A 127 14.26 1.12 -15.18
CA LEU A 127 13.90 1.85 -13.96
C LEU A 127 15.08 2.61 -13.37
N GLU A 128 16.27 2.00 -13.34
CA GLU A 128 17.53 2.60 -12.88
C GLU A 128 17.95 3.79 -13.76
N GLU A 129 17.84 3.66 -15.09
CA GLU A 129 18.24 4.69 -16.05
C GLU A 129 17.22 5.85 -16.15
N SER A 130 15.97 5.61 -15.76
CA SER A 130 14.86 6.55 -15.94
C SER A 130 14.87 7.77 -15.02
N LYS A 131 15.70 7.77 -13.96
CA LYS A 131 15.87 8.89 -12.99
C LYS A 131 14.53 9.44 -12.46
N PHE A 132 13.80 8.60 -11.74
CA PHE A 132 12.58 9.02 -11.04
C PHE A 132 12.89 9.95 -9.86
N ASP A 133 11.92 10.78 -9.49
CA ASP A 133 12.03 11.66 -8.31
C ASP A 133 11.48 11.00 -7.04
N ALA A 134 10.47 10.13 -7.17
CA ALA A 134 9.86 9.39 -6.06
C ALA A 134 9.12 8.13 -6.54
N VAL A 135 8.86 7.23 -5.60
CA VAL A 135 7.99 6.06 -5.79
C VAL A 135 6.66 6.26 -5.08
N LEU A 136 5.55 6.24 -5.82
CA LEU A 136 4.19 6.17 -5.27
C LEU A 136 3.74 4.71 -5.23
N THR A 137 3.48 4.16 -4.05
CA THR A 137 3.12 2.75 -3.89
C THR A 137 2.13 2.55 -2.76
N ASP A 138 1.33 1.49 -2.83
CA ASP A 138 0.57 1.03 -1.67
C ASP A 138 1.43 0.05 -0.87
N PRO A 139 1.78 0.36 0.41
CA PRO A 139 2.65 -0.48 1.23
C PRO A 139 1.98 -1.76 1.74
N PHE A 140 0.69 -2.00 1.47
CA PHE A 140 0.01 -3.25 1.84
C PHE A 140 0.71 -4.48 1.24
N LEU A 141 1.22 -4.37 0.00
CA LEU A 141 2.13 -5.33 -0.60
C LEU A 141 3.45 -4.61 -0.92
N PRO A 142 4.52 -4.82 -0.14
CA PRO A 142 5.66 -3.91 -0.08
C PRO A 142 6.63 -4.02 -1.27
N CYS A 143 6.20 -4.48 -2.45
CA CYS A 143 7.07 -4.57 -3.63
C CYS A 143 7.62 -3.20 -4.06
N GLY A 144 6.76 -2.18 -4.05
CA GLY A 144 7.19 -0.81 -4.35
C GLY A 144 8.14 -0.23 -3.30
N ALA A 145 8.03 -0.67 -2.03
CA ALA A 145 8.99 -0.28 -1.00
C ALA A 145 10.36 -0.92 -1.21
N ILE A 146 10.41 -2.19 -1.66
CA ILE A 146 11.65 -2.86 -2.06
C ILE A 146 12.31 -2.13 -3.25
N LEU A 147 11.52 -1.79 -4.27
CA LEU A 147 12.01 -1.03 -5.42
C LEU A 147 12.52 0.37 -5.04
N ALA A 148 11.80 1.07 -4.15
CA ALA A 148 12.22 2.38 -3.67
C ALA A 148 13.58 2.30 -2.96
N GLU A 149 13.79 1.26 -2.13
CA GLU A 149 15.06 1.01 -1.47
C GLU A 149 16.19 0.74 -2.47
N HIS A 150 15.97 -0.15 -3.45
CA HIS A 150 16.95 -0.48 -4.49
C HIS A 150 17.36 0.73 -5.32
N LEU A 151 16.36 1.51 -5.75
CA LEU A 151 16.57 2.71 -6.58
C LEU A 151 17.03 3.93 -5.76
N SER A 152 17.13 3.81 -4.43
CA SER A 152 17.44 4.92 -3.52
C SER A 152 16.52 6.12 -3.69
N LEU A 153 15.22 5.86 -3.84
CA LEU A 153 14.18 6.88 -4.06
C LEU A 153 13.32 7.11 -2.82
N PRO A 154 12.85 8.35 -2.58
CA PRO A 154 11.86 8.61 -1.54
C PRO A 154 10.55 7.92 -1.89
N SER A 155 9.94 7.25 -0.91
CA SER A 155 8.64 6.59 -1.06
C SER A 155 7.50 7.46 -0.54
N VAL A 156 6.44 7.54 -1.36
CA VAL A 156 5.14 8.10 -1.02
C VAL A 156 4.16 6.94 -0.92
N TYR A 157 3.71 6.65 0.30
CA TYR A 157 2.80 5.55 0.56
C TYR A 157 1.35 6.01 0.47
N PHE A 158 0.56 5.30 -0.32
CA PHE A 158 -0.86 5.55 -0.49
C PHE A 158 -1.66 4.35 0.03
N LEU A 159 -2.40 4.53 1.12
CA LEU A 159 -3.03 3.42 1.84
C LEU A 159 -4.24 3.88 2.64
N ARG A 160 -5.07 2.94 3.07
CA ARG A 160 -6.08 3.17 4.12
C ARG A 160 -5.51 2.89 5.52
N GLY A 161 -4.62 1.92 5.60
CA GLY A 161 -3.96 1.40 6.78
C GLY A 161 -3.38 0.03 6.46
N ILE A 162 -2.50 -0.48 7.31
CA ILE A 162 -1.94 -1.83 7.18
C ILE A 162 -2.54 -2.68 8.32
N PRO A 163 -2.89 -3.96 8.09
CA PRO A 163 -3.20 -4.86 9.20
C PRO A 163 -2.11 -4.84 10.28
N CYS A 164 -2.44 -5.30 11.49
CA CYS A 164 -1.56 -5.30 12.68
C CYS A 164 -0.94 -3.97 13.11
N GLY A 165 -1.25 -2.87 12.44
CA GLY A 165 -0.72 -1.56 12.78
C GLY A 165 0.74 -1.34 12.39
N LEU A 166 1.23 -2.05 11.38
CA LEU A 166 2.59 -1.87 10.86
C LEU A 166 2.84 -0.44 10.35
N ASP A 167 1.80 0.23 9.85
CA ASP A 167 1.84 1.65 9.50
C ASP A 167 2.11 2.55 10.70
N PHE A 168 1.50 2.25 11.86
CA PHE A 168 1.79 2.98 13.10
C PHE A 168 3.21 2.72 13.59
N GLU A 169 3.69 1.47 13.54
CA GLU A 169 5.05 1.15 13.97
C GLU A 169 6.11 1.77 13.05
N ALA A 170 5.90 1.70 11.72
CA ALA A 170 6.80 2.28 10.74
C ALA A 170 6.90 3.81 10.86
N THR A 171 5.78 4.48 11.15
CA THR A 171 5.73 5.93 11.35
C THR A 171 6.09 6.36 12.78
N GLN A 172 6.24 5.42 13.72
CA GLN A 172 6.31 5.69 15.16
C GLN A 172 5.09 6.50 15.69
N CYS A 173 3.95 6.37 15.01
CA CYS A 173 2.72 7.04 15.39
C CYS A 173 2.07 6.31 16.58
N PRO A 174 1.70 7.01 17.68
CA PRO A 174 1.04 6.36 18.79
C PRO A 174 -0.32 5.77 18.38
N ASN A 175 -0.60 4.52 18.80
CA ASN A 175 -1.82 3.80 18.47
C ASN A 175 -2.52 3.18 19.71
N PRO A 176 -2.99 4.00 20.66
CA PRO A 176 -3.44 3.52 21.96
C PRO A 176 -4.82 2.85 21.92
N PRO A 177 -4.96 1.58 22.38
CA PRO A 177 -6.21 0.85 22.36
C PRO A 177 -7.24 1.35 23.40
N SER A 178 -6.88 2.32 24.24
CA SER A 178 -7.77 2.90 25.26
C SER A 178 -8.82 3.83 24.68
N TYR A 179 -8.59 4.40 23.50
CA TYR A 179 -9.54 5.29 22.81
C TYR A 179 -9.53 5.14 21.28
N VAL A 180 -8.53 4.47 20.68
CA VAL A 180 -8.55 4.16 19.24
C VAL A 180 -9.23 2.79 19.04
N PRO A 181 -10.45 2.72 18.46
CA PRO A 181 -11.14 1.45 18.28
C PRO A 181 -10.44 0.57 17.22
N ARG A 182 -10.33 -0.73 17.50
CA ARG A 182 -9.76 -1.71 16.58
C ARG A 182 -10.80 -2.14 15.54
N ILE A 183 -10.32 -2.37 14.32
CA ILE A 183 -11.16 -2.81 13.20
C ILE A 183 -11.88 -4.11 13.60
N LEU A 184 -13.14 -4.26 13.18
CA LEU A 184 -14.04 -5.39 13.50
C LEU A 184 -14.55 -5.46 14.95
N THR A 185 -14.15 -4.55 15.85
CA THR A 185 -14.71 -4.56 17.22
C THR A 185 -16.09 -3.92 17.33
N HIS A 186 -16.49 -3.12 16.32
CA HIS A 186 -17.66 -2.26 16.30
C HIS A 186 -17.71 -1.24 17.47
N LEU A 187 -16.55 -0.95 18.07
CA LEU A 187 -16.41 0.04 19.12
C LEU A 187 -16.21 1.45 18.54
N THR A 188 -16.42 2.44 19.40
CA THR A 188 -16.21 3.86 19.10
C THR A 188 -15.01 4.39 19.88
N ASP A 189 -14.66 5.67 19.73
CA ASP A 189 -13.70 6.36 20.59
C ASP A 189 -14.21 6.54 22.04
N HIS A 190 -15.52 6.46 22.24
CA HIS A 190 -16.15 6.41 23.56
C HIS A 190 -16.36 4.95 24.01
N MET A 191 -15.42 4.47 24.84
CA MET A 191 -15.44 3.12 25.42
C MET A 191 -15.48 3.12 26.94
N THR A 192 -16.33 2.27 27.51
CA THR A 192 -16.28 1.84 28.91
C THR A 192 -15.03 1.01 29.21
N PHE A 193 -14.70 0.79 30.49
CA PHE A 193 -13.54 -0.02 30.88
C PHE A 193 -13.53 -1.41 30.22
N LEU A 194 -14.66 -2.14 30.27
CA LEU A 194 -14.74 -3.48 29.67
C LEU A 194 -14.63 -3.46 28.14
N GLN A 195 -15.14 -2.42 27.48
CA GLN A 195 -14.96 -2.24 26.04
C GLN A 195 -13.49 -1.97 25.69
N ARG A 196 -12.75 -1.21 26.52
CA ARG A 196 -11.30 -1.01 26.32
C ARG A 196 -10.52 -2.32 26.49
N VAL A 197 -10.89 -3.13 27.48
CA VAL A 197 -10.30 -4.48 27.64
C VAL A 197 -10.58 -5.34 26.42
N LYS A 198 -11.82 -5.36 25.93
CA LYS A 198 -12.19 -6.06 24.68
C LYS A 198 -11.37 -5.54 23.48
N ASN A 199 -11.22 -4.22 23.37
CA ASN A 199 -10.47 -3.58 22.28
C ASN A 199 -8.99 -3.99 22.29
N LEU A 200 -8.36 -4.00 23.48
CA LEU A 200 -6.99 -4.46 23.67
C LEU A 200 -6.82 -5.94 23.34
N LEU A 201 -7.73 -6.81 23.79
CA LEU A 201 -7.68 -8.24 23.49
C LEU A 201 -7.81 -8.53 21.98
N HIS A 202 -8.55 -7.70 21.26
CA HIS A 202 -8.68 -7.81 19.81
C HIS A 202 -7.42 -7.36 19.04
N ASP A 203 -6.56 -6.57 19.68
CA ASP A 203 -5.29 -6.09 19.11
C ASP A 203 -4.24 -7.20 19.03
N ILE A 204 -4.18 -8.06 20.05
CA ILE A 204 -3.13 -9.08 20.22
C ILE A 204 -3.05 -10.08 19.05
N PRO A 205 -4.16 -10.67 18.55
CA PRO A 205 -4.09 -11.62 17.43
C PRO A 205 -3.64 -10.98 16.10
N SER A 206 -3.79 -9.67 15.96
CA SER A 206 -3.44 -8.97 14.72
C SER A 206 -1.93 -9.01 14.47
N VAL A 207 -1.11 -8.98 15.52
CA VAL A 207 0.36 -9.05 15.45
C VAL A 207 0.82 -10.35 14.77
N PHE A 208 0.29 -11.50 15.19
CA PHE A 208 0.68 -12.81 14.65
C PHE A 208 0.28 -13.02 13.18
N LEU A 209 -0.79 -12.35 12.71
CA LEU A 209 -1.24 -12.47 11.32
C LEU A 209 -0.27 -11.77 10.35
N CYS A 210 0.46 -10.77 10.84
CA CYS A 210 1.36 -9.95 10.02
C CYS A 210 2.70 -10.60 9.75
N ASP A 211 3.30 -11.27 10.73
CA ASP A 211 4.56 -11.98 10.53
C ASP A 211 4.43 -12.91 9.33
N PHE A 212 3.34 -13.67 9.26
CA PHE A 212 3.07 -14.57 8.16
C PHE A 212 2.87 -13.84 6.79
N ALA A 213 2.20 -12.69 6.78
CA ALA A 213 1.92 -11.95 5.54
C ALA A 213 3.16 -11.24 4.99
N PHE A 214 4.08 -10.80 5.86
CA PHE A 214 5.23 -9.97 5.50
C PHE A 214 6.58 -10.71 5.54
N GLU A 215 6.68 -11.88 6.19
CA GLU A 215 7.89 -12.71 6.17
C GLU A 215 8.31 -13.10 4.75
N PRO A 216 7.42 -13.54 3.84
CA PRO A 216 7.82 -13.84 2.46
C PRO A 216 8.43 -12.63 1.74
N TYR A 217 7.88 -11.43 1.97
CA TYR A 217 8.43 -10.19 1.42
C TYR A 217 9.77 -9.80 2.05
N SER A 218 9.95 -10.02 3.35
CA SER A 218 11.24 -9.76 4.02
C SER A 218 12.35 -10.66 3.48
N LYS A 219 12.03 -11.93 3.20
CA LYS A 219 12.95 -12.88 2.54
C LYS A 219 13.29 -12.43 1.13
N LEU A 220 12.28 -12.17 0.30
CA LEU A 220 12.47 -11.69 -1.07
C LEU A 220 13.29 -10.40 -1.11
N ALA A 221 12.99 -9.43 -0.22
CA ALA A 221 13.72 -8.18 -0.13
C ALA A 221 15.18 -8.39 0.28
N SER A 222 15.43 -9.26 1.26
CA SER A 222 16.78 -9.54 1.73
C SER A 222 17.64 -10.22 0.67
N GLU A 223 17.06 -11.17 -0.05
CA GLU A 223 17.69 -11.84 -1.19
C GLU A 223 17.97 -10.86 -2.32
N PHE A 224 16.99 -10.03 -2.69
CA PHE A 224 17.17 -9.08 -3.80
C PHE A 224 18.19 -7.98 -3.48
N LEU A 225 18.11 -7.38 -2.28
CA LEU A 225 18.98 -6.30 -1.83
C LEU A 225 20.34 -6.79 -1.30
N GLN A 226 20.55 -8.11 -1.25
CA GLN A 226 21.79 -8.76 -0.79
C GLN A 226 22.21 -8.34 0.64
N ARG A 227 21.24 -8.07 1.51
CA ARG A 227 21.43 -7.71 2.92
C ARG A 227 20.17 -8.00 3.73
N GLU A 228 20.33 -8.32 5.01
CA GLU A 228 19.17 -8.56 5.88
C GLU A 228 18.32 -7.28 6.02
N VAL A 229 17.03 -7.39 5.66
CA VAL A 229 16.02 -6.35 5.80
C VAL A 229 14.67 -6.95 6.17
N THR A 230 13.94 -6.24 7.03
CA THR A 230 12.52 -6.52 7.27
C THR A 230 11.64 -5.57 6.46
N VAL A 231 10.38 -5.96 6.23
CA VAL A 231 9.38 -5.03 5.66
C VAL A 231 9.26 -3.77 6.51
N LEU A 232 9.34 -3.89 7.84
CA LEU A 232 9.29 -2.74 8.74
C LEU A 232 10.44 -1.76 8.48
N ASP A 233 11.66 -2.25 8.23
CA ASP A 233 12.81 -1.39 7.90
C ASP A 233 12.62 -0.63 6.59
N LEU A 234 11.99 -1.27 5.59
CA LEU A 234 11.63 -0.62 4.33
C LEU A 234 10.58 0.46 4.56
N LEU A 235 9.51 0.15 5.31
CA LEU A 235 8.41 1.09 5.56
C LEU A 235 8.82 2.28 6.43
N ARG A 236 9.76 2.11 7.37
CA ARG A 236 10.32 3.22 8.18
C ARG A 236 10.95 4.33 7.33
N LYS A 237 11.31 4.04 6.08
CA LYS A 237 11.88 5.01 5.13
C LYS A 237 10.83 5.80 4.34
N GLY A 238 9.54 5.55 4.61
CA GLY A 238 8.41 6.29 4.04
C GLY A 238 8.52 7.80 4.24
N SER A 239 8.70 8.54 3.15
CA SER A 239 8.84 10.00 3.20
C SER A 239 7.50 10.70 3.44
N VAL A 240 6.43 10.22 2.78
CA VAL A 240 5.07 10.76 2.92
C VAL A 240 4.08 9.60 2.97
N TRP A 241 3.09 9.71 3.86
CA TRP A 241 2.02 8.72 4.02
C TRP A 241 0.67 9.36 3.71
N LEU A 242 0.17 9.16 2.49
CA LEU A 242 -1.14 9.58 2.04
C LEU A 242 -2.20 8.58 2.55
N LEU A 243 -2.86 8.93 3.65
CA LEU A 243 -3.89 8.09 4.26
C LEU A 243 -5.27 8.42 3.70
N ARG A 244 -5.94 7.42 3.13
CA ARG A 244 -7.35 7.49 2.71
C ARG A 244 -8.28 7.53 3.92
N LEU A 245 -8.21 8.61 4.69
CA LEU A 245 -8.92 8.84 5.94
C LEU A 245 -9.55 10.24 5.94
N GLU A 246 -10.75 10.32 6.51
CA GLU A 246 -11.50 11.56 6.64
C GLU A 246 -11.89 11.75 8.11
N PHE A 247 -11.56 12.91 8.68
CA PHE A 247 -11.82 13.20 10.10
C PHE A 247 -13.31 13.22 10.46
N VAL A 248 -14.18 13.42 9.48
CA VAL A 248 -15.65 13.34 9.67
C VAL A 248 -16.15 11.89 9.80
N LEU A 249 -15.45 10.92 9.20
CA LEU A 249 -15.88 9.52 9.15
C LEU A 249 -15.03 8.59 10.04
N ASP A 250 -13.88 9.07 10.50
CA ASP A 250 -12.93 8.31 11.29
C ASP A 250 -12.81 8.83 12.72
N TYR A 251 -12.51 7.92 13.65
CA TYR A 251 -12.33 8.27 15.05
C TYR A 251 -11.02 9.03 15.30
N PRO A 252 -10.98 9.94 16.28
CA PRO A 252 -9.77 10.66 16.65
C PRO A 252 -8.61 9.71 16.95
N ARG A 253 -7.47 9.94 16.28
CA ARG A 253 -6.22 9.22 16.53
C ARG A 253 -5.02 10.13 16.29
N PRO A 254 -3.88 9.86 16.94
CA PRO A 254 -2.63 10.57 16.67
C PRO A 254 -2.22 10.43 15.20
N LEU A 255 -1.55 11.46 14.67
CA LEU A 255 -0.95 11.47 13.33
C LEU A 255 0.45 12.09 13.41
N MET A 256 1.37 11.56 12.62
CA MET A 256 2.72 12.11 12.47
C MET A 256 2.75 13.20 11.40
N PRO A 257 3.71 14.15 11.43
CA PRO A 257 3.75 15.27 10.49
C PRO A 257 3.87 14.89 9.01
N ASN A 258 4.43 13.71 8.71
CA ASN A 258 4.55 13.17 7.35
C ASN A 258 3.31 12.37 6.89
N ILE A 259 2.27 12.31 7.72
CA ILE A 259 0.99 11.67 7.41
C ILE A 259 0.00 12.72 6.92
N ILE A 260 -0.49 12.55 5.69
CA ILE A 260 -1.43 13.46 5.04
C ILE A 260 -2.75 12.72 4.80
N PRO A 261 -3.82 13.06 5.53
CA PRO A 261 -5.16 12.56 5.24
C PRO A 261 -5.64 13.07 3.89
N ILE A 262 -6.08 12.15 3.04
CA ILE A 262 -6.62 12.38 1.69
C ILE A 262 -8.01 11.76 1.56
N GLY A 263 -8.89 12.06 2.52
CA GLY A 263 -10.30 11.66 2.48
C GLY A 263 -11.00 12.06 1.17
N GLY A 264 -12.02 11.30 0.77
CA GLY A 264 -12.85 11.64 -0.39
C GLY A 264 -12.21 11.45 -1.78
N VAL A 265 -10.98 10.95 -1.89
CA VAL A 265 -10.32 10.67 -3.20
C VAL A 265 -11.10 9.74 -4.13
N ASN A 266 -12.00 8.92 -3.58
CA ASN A 266 -12.85 8.01 -4.36
C ASN A 266 -14.22 8.61 -4.71
N CYS A 267 -14.52 9.84 -4.27
CA CYS A 267 -15.77 10.51 -4.60
C CYS A 267 -15.65 11.11 -6.01
N ALA A 268 -16.43 10.59 -6.95
CA ALA A 268 -16.55 11.20 -8.27
C ALA A 268 -17.08 12.63 -8.14
N HIS A 269 -16.46 13.58 -8.87
CA HIS A 269 -17.10 14.86 -9.12
C HIS A 269 -18.39 14.61 -9.88
N LYS A 270 -19.52 15.03 -9.30
CA LYS A 270 -20.81 15.10 -10.00
C LYS A 270 -20.79 16.22 -11.03
#